data_AF-A0AAU1IRC1-F1
#
_entry.id   AF-A0AAU1IRC1-F1
#
_cell.length_a   1.000
_cell.length_b   1.000
_cell.length_c   1.000
_cell.angle_alpha   90.00
_cell.angle_beta   90.00
_cell.angle_gamma   90.00
#
_symmetry.space_group_name_H-M   'P 1'
#
loop_
_entity.id
_entity.type
_entity.pdbx_description
1 polymer ?
#
loop_
_entity_poly.entity_id
_entity_poly.type
_entity_poly.pdbx_seq_one_letter_code
_entity_poly.pdbx_strand_id
1 'polypeptide(L)'
;MNIVLAQIADTSAVRNASRFQNEFLDSLGVFRPGPSINGYKNAKCFLTPKSSDEKLDTIYCSAYQGEVLVSLTAQAVRPMQTYAIGRLLQEQLDRIKDPGEAV
;
A
#
# COMPACT_ATOMS: atom_id res chain seq x y z
N MET A 1 -9.22 -5.27 -8.00
CA MET A 1 -8.05 -5.09 -7.10
C MET A 1 -6.80 -5.24 -7.94
N ASN A 2 -5.80 -4.40 -7.72
CA ASN A 2 -4.51 -4.47 -8.38
C ASN A 2 -3.38 -4.39 -7.34
N ILE A 3 -2.34 -5.19 -7.53
CA ILE A 3 -1.09 -5.11 -6.78
C ILE A 3 0.06 -5.15 -7.78
N VAL A 4 0.96 -4.18 -7.69
CA VAL A 4 2.08 -4.00 -8.62
C VAL A 4 3.36 -4.04 -7.81
N LEU A 5 4.29 -4.90 -8.26
CA LEU A 5 5.65 -4.98 -7.75
C LEU A 5 6.55 -4.45 -8.86
N ALA A 6 7.14 -3.28 -8.64
CA ALA A 6 8.06 -2.67 -9.60
C ALA A 6 9.49 -2.78 -9.07
N GLN A 7 10.34 -3.51 -9.78
CA GLN A 7 11.77 -3.55 -9.50
C GLN A 7 12.45 -2.33 -10.11
N ILE A 8 13.15 -1.58 -9.27
CA ILE A 8 13.89 -0.36 -9.64
C ILE A 8 15.26 -0.47 -8.97
N ALA A 9 16.31 -0.62 -9.78
CA ALA A 9 17.68 -0.84 -9.31
C ALA A 9 18.18 0.26 -8.34
N ASP A 10 17.69 1.49 -8.50
CA ASP A 10 18.00 2.57 -7.58
C ASP A 10 17.07 2.55 -6.36
N THR A 11 17.58 2.03 -5.23
CA THR A 11 16.88 2.02 -3.94
C THR A 11 16.48 3.42 -3.45
N SER A 12 17.22 4.46 -3.82
CA SER A 12 16.85 5.85 -3.51
C SER A 12 15.63 6.27 -4.32
N ALA A 13 15.55 5.88 -5.59
CA ALA A 13 14.39 6.12 -6.43
C ALA A 13 13.14 5.40 -5.89
N VAL A 14 13.27 4.14 -5.45
CA VAL A 14 12.17 3.38 -4.79
C VAL A 14 11.65 4.12 -3.56
N ARG A 15 12.57 4.51 -2.66
CA ARG A 15 12.22 5.22 -1.43
C ARG A 15 11.55 6.56 -1.73
N ASN A 16 12.10 7.33 -2.67
CA ASN A 16 11.56 8.62 -3.06
C ASN A 16 10.19 8.50 -3.71
N ALA A 17 9.97 7.50 -4.56
CA ALA A 17 8.67 7.24 -5.19
C ALA A 17 7.61 6.90 -4.13
N SER A 18 7.90 5.96 -3.22
CA SER A 18 6.97 5.61 -2.15
C SER A 18 6.71 6.79 -1.21
N ARG A 19 7.74 7.58 -0.88
CA ARG A 19 7.59 8.76 -0.02
C ARG A 19 6.74 9.83 -0.69
N PHE A 20 7.00 10.13 -1.96
CA PHE A 20 6.24 11.11 -2.73
C PHE A 20 4.76 10.73 -2.79
N GLN A 21 4.44 9.48 -3.13
CA GLN A 21 3.04 9.02 -3.16
C GLN A 21 2.37 9.19 -1.78
N ASN A 22 3.07 8.82 -0.71
CA ASN A 22 2.55 8.92 0.65
C ASN A 22 2.35 10.37 1.09
N GLU A 23 3.31 11.26 0.83
CA GLU A 23 3.22 12.69 1.16
C GLU A 23 2.16 13.40 0.32
N PHE A 24 2.05 13.07 -0.97
CA PHE A 24 1.02 13.60 -1.84
C PHE A 24 -0.39 13.26 -1.34
N LEU A 25 -0.68 11.98 -1.08
CA LEU A 25 -2.00 11.56 -0.57
C LEU A 25 -2.31 12.14 0.81
N ASP A 26 -1.32 12.23 1.69
CA ASP A 26 -1.46 12.83 3.02
C ASP A 26 -1.76 14.33 2.93
N SER A 27 -1.09 15.05 2.02
CA SER A 27 -1.26 16.50 1.83
C SER A 27 -2.66 16.91 1.39
N LEU A 28 -3.41 15.99 0.75
CA LEU A 28 -4.79 16.25 0.35
C LEU A 28 -5.74 16.36 1.54
N GLY A 29 -5.40 15.77 2.70
CA GLY A 29 -6.14 15.91 3.96
C GLY A 29 -7.56 15.32 3.99
N VAL A 30 -8.04 14.76 2.87
CA VAL A 30 -9.39 14.20 2.74
C VAL A 30 -9.44 12.69 2.96
N PHE A 31 -8.31 12.01 2.77
CA PHE A 31 -8.22 10.56 2.91
C PHE A 31 -8.29 10.13 4.38
N ARG A 32 -9.03 9.06 4.63
CA ARG A 32 -9.07 8.39 5.94
C ARG A 32 -7.83 7.52 6.11
N PRO A 33 -7.36 7.30 7.36
CA PRO A 33 -6.25 6.40 7.62
C PRO A 33 -6.59 4.96 7.19
N GLY A 34 -5.64 4.30 6.54
CA GLY A 34 -5.68 2.87 6.24
C GLY A 34 -5.12 1.99 7.36
N PRO A 35 -5.07 0.67 7.14
CA PRO A 35 -4.48 -0.27 8.09
C PRO A 35 -2.97 0.00 8.22
N SER A 36 -2.47 -0.11 9.45
CA SER A 36 -1.04 -0.21 9.71
C SER A 36 -0.53 -1.58 9.27
N ILE A 37 0.68 -1.62 8.72
CA ILE A 37 1.32 -2.88 8.29
C ILE A 37 2.42 -3.23 9.30
N ASN A 38 2.20 -4.30 10.05
CA ASN A 38 3.11 -4.73 11.11
C ASN A 38 4.48 -5.10 10.53
N GLY A 39 5.56 -4.67 11.20
CA GLY A 39 6.93 -4.93 10.74
C GLY A 39 7.42 -4.01 9.62
N TYR A 40 6.54 -3.24 8.97
CA TYR A 40 6.87 -2.41 7.80
C TYR A 40 6.58 -0.94 8.03
N LYS A 41 7.53 -0.24 8.67
CA LYS A 41 7.41 1.19 9.01
C LYS A 41 7.24 2.12 7.80
N ASN A 42 7.66 1.67 6.62
CA ASN A 42 7.61 2.45 5.38
C ASN A 42 6.32 2.21 4.58
N ALA A 43 5.45 1.31 5.03
CA ALA A 43 4.18 1.05 4.40
C ALA A 43 3.11 2.03 4.92
N LYS A 44 2.36 2.64 4.00
CA LYS A 44 1.23 3.51 4.35
C LYS A 44 0.06 3.19 3.44
N CYS A 45 -1.14 3.24 4.01
CA CYS A 45 -2.40 3.01 3.31
C CYS A 45 -3.38 4.15 3.60
N PHE A 46 -4.22 4.46 2.62
CA PHE A 46 -5.19 5.54 2.64
C PHE A 46 -6.53 5.04 2.11
N LEU A 47 -7.61 5.28 2.85
CA LEU A 47 -8.98 5.03 2.38
C LEU A 47 -9.59 6.32 1.84
N THR A 48 -10.33 6.23 0.74
CA THR A 48 -11.08 7.37 0.21
C THR A 48 -12.02 7.97 1.26
N PRO A 49 -12.34 9.28 1.16
CA PRO A 49 -13.35 9.91 1.99
C PRO A 49 -14.69 9.16 1.90
N LYS A 50 -15.51 9.22 2.95
CA LYS A 50 -16.89 8.71 2.85
C LYS A 50 -17.71 9.73 2.05
N SER A 51 -18.15 9.38 0.85
CA SER A 51 -19.25 10.11 0.21
C SER A 51 -20.59 9.41 0.51
N SER A 52 -21.69 10.17 0.49
CA SER A 52 -23.05 9.62 0.63
C SER A 52 -23.44 8.77 -0.56
N ASP A 53 -22.94 9.12 -1.75
CA ASP A 53 -23.44 8.60 -3.02
C ASP A 53 -22.61 7.38 -3.50
N GLU A 54 -21.35 7.27 -3.07
CA GLU A 54 -20.47 6.17 -3.46
C GLU A 54 -20.54 5.02 -2.45
N LYS A 55 -21.00 3.84 -2.88
CA LYS A 55 -21.09 2.65 -2.00
C LYS A 55 -19.77 1.90 -1.84
N LEU A 56 -18.75 2.29 -2.59
CA LEU A 56 -17.43 1.66 -2.61
C LEU A 56 -16.44 2.48 -1.79
N ASP A 57 -15.63 1.78 -1.00
CA ASP A 57 -14.39 2.33 -0.48
C ASP A 57 -13.26 1.94 -1.44
N THR A 58 -12.37 2.88 -1.73
CA THR A 58 -11.08 2.60 -2.39
C THR A 58 -9.96 2.74 -1.37
N ILE A 59 -9.02 1.81 -1.40
CA ILE A 59 -7.78 1.90 -0.62
C ILE A 59 -6.58 1.97 -1.56
N TYR A 60 -5.67 2.88 -1.22
CA TYR A 60 -4.37 3.03 -1.87
C TYR A 60 -3.30 2.72 -0.83
N CYS A 61 -2.41 1.78 -1.13
CA CYS A 61 -1.24 1.52 -0.30
C CYS A 61 0.04 1.65 -1.10
N SER A 62 1.08 2.18 -0.46
CA SER A 62 2.45 2.20 -0.98
C SER A 62 3.38 1.71 0.11
N ALA A 63 4.29 0.81 -0.27
CA ALA A 63 5.36 0.29 0.57
C ALA A 63 6.57 -0.02 -0.31
N TYR A 64 7.72 -0.29 0.32
CA TYR A 64 8.88 -0.77 -0.40
C TYR A 64 9.74 -1.70 0.46
N GLN A 65 10.50 -2.56 -0.21
CA GLN A 65 11.50 -3.43 0.38
C GLN A 65 12.65 -3.59 -0.61
N GLY A 66 13.86 -3.14 -0.23
CA GLY A 66 15.02 -3.13 -1.11
C GLY A 66 14.76 -2.32 -2.40
N GLU A 67 14.92 -2.98 -3.55
CA GLU A 67 14.71 -2.43 -4.89
C GLU A 67 13.26 -2.54 -5.39
N VAL A 68 12.35 -3.08 -4.57
CA VAL A 68 10.96 -3.32 -5.00
C VAL A 68 10.03 -2.30 -4.37
N LEU A 69 9.36 -1.51 -5.22
CA LEU A 69 8.21 -0.71 -4.86
C LEU A 69 6.94 -1.58 -4.95
N VAL A 70 6.14 -1.58 -3.90
CA VAL A 70 4.87 -2.32 -3.84
C VAL A 70 3.72 -1.32 -3.74
N SER A 71 2.87 -1.31 -4.75
CA SER A 71 1.66 -0.47 -4.78
C SER A 71 0.42 -1.35 -4.84
N LEU A 72 -0.55 -1.10 -3.97
CA LEU A 72 -1.82 -1.82 -3.93
C LEU A 72 -2.97 -0.83 -4.08
N THR A 73 -3.92 -1.15 -4.97
CA THR A 73 -5.20 -0.46 -5.06
C THR A 73 -6.34 -1.48 -5.02
N ALA A 74 -7.27 -1.33 -4.08
CA ALA A 74 -8.44 -2.17 -4.00
C ALA A 74 -9.71 -1.32 -3.86
N GLN A 75 -10.81 -1.83 -4.38
CA GLN A 75 -12.14 -1.25 -4.24
C GLN A 75 -13.07 -2.33 -3.72
N ALA A 76 -13.90 -2.00 -2.74
CA ALA A 76 -14.86 -2.92 -2.16
C ALA A 76 -16.08 -2.16 -1.66
N VAL A 77 -17.23 -2.84 -1.60
CA VAL A 77 -18.42 -2.30 -0.94
C VAL A 77 -18.14 -2.02 0.54
N ARG A 78 -18.78 -0.99 1.07
CA ARG A 78 -18.71 -0.66 2.50
C ARG A 78 -19.47 -1.71 3.34
N PRO A 79 -18.93 -2.17 4.48
CA PRO A 79 -17.60 -1.85 5.01
C PRO A 79 -16.48 -2.67 4.33
N MET A 80 -15.39 -1.99 3.95
CA MET A 80 -14.20 -2.66 3.41
C MET A 80 -13.43 -3.40 4.51
N GLN A 81 -13.00 -4.62 4.22
CA GLN A 81 -12.15 -5.43 5.10
C GLN A 81 -10.68 -4.99 5.01
N THR A 82 -10.38 -3.82 5.58
CA THR A 82 -9.04 -3.20 5.51
C THR A 82 -7.94 -4.08 6.10
N TYR A 83 -8.23 -4.84 7.16
CA TYR A 83 -7.28 -5.78 7.75
C TYR A 83 -6.79 -6.84 6.76
N ALA A 84 -7.71 -7.45 5.99
CA ALA A 84 -7.34 -8.47 5.01
C ALA A 84 -6.44 -7.91 3.90
N ILE A 85 -6.67 -6.65 3.51
CA ILE A 85 -5.86 -5.95 2.51
C ILE A 85 -4.48 -5.63 3.08
N GLY A 86 -4.41 -5.18 4.34
CA GLY A 86 -3.15 -4.96 5.04
C GLY A 86 -2.33 -6.24 5.16
N ARG A 87 -2.97 -7.37 5.50
CA ARG A 87 -2.31 -8.69 5.56
C ARG A 87 -1.75 -9.11 4.21
N LEU A 88 -2.50 -8.93 3.12
CA LEU A 88 -2.00 -9.24 1.76
C LEU A 88 -0.75 -8.42 1.43
N LEU A 89 -0.74 -7.12 1.73
CA LEU A 89 0.44 -6.28 1.50
C LEU A 89 1.63 -6.75 2.35
N GLN A 90 1.39 -7.09 3.61
CA GLN A 90 2.41 -7.64 4.50
C GLN A 90 3.03 -8.93 3.92
N GLU A 91 2.20 -9.87 3.48
CA GLU A 91 2.66 -11.13 2.88
C GLU A 91 3.54 -10.92 1.65
N GLN A 92 3.26 -9.92 0.82
CA GLN A 92 4.15 -9.59 -0.30
C GLN A 92 5.48 -9.04 0.18
N LEU A 93 5.47 -8.13 1.16
CA LEU A 93 6.69 -7.56 1.70
C LEU A 93 7.57 -8.62 2.40
N ASP A 94 6.93 -9.57 3.11
CA ASP A 94 7.61 -10.69 3.76
C ASP A 94 8.36 -11.55 2.72
N ARG A 95 7.71 -11.88 1.60
CA ARG A 95 8.33 -12.63 0.49
C ARG A 95 9.46 -11.88 -0.21
N ILE A 96 9.36 -10.56 -0.32
CA ILE A 96 10.42 -9.74 -0.94
C ILE A 96 11.63 -9.63 -0.01
N LYS A 97 11.39 -9.48 1.31
CA LYS A 97 12.45 -9.32 2.32
C LYS A 97 13.32 -10.56 2.43
N ASP A 98 12.69 -11.73 2.38
CA ASP A 98 13.36 -13.02 2.45
C ASP A 98 12.92 -13.88 1.26
N PRO A 99 13.58 -13.74 0.09
CA PRO A 99 13.23 -14.48 -1.10
C PRO A 99 13.61 -15.98 -1.04
N GLY A 100 14.04 -16.49 0.12
CA GLY A 100 14.57 -17.84 0.34
C GLY A 100 13.76 -18.96 -0.30
N GLU A 101 14.46 -19.73 -1.16
CA GLU A 101 14.03 -20.83 -2.03
C GLU A 101 12.60 -20.76 -2.56
N ALA A 102 12.46 -20.15 -3.74
CA ALA A 102 11.47 -20.63 -4.69
C ALA A 102 11.71 -22.13 -4.90
N VAL A 103 10.82 -22.96 -4.35
CA VAL A 103 10.85 -24.42 -4.50
C VAL A 103 10.62 -24.82 -5.95
#